data_AF-A0A8R1IHS1-F1
#
_entry.id   AF-A0A8R1IHS1-F1
#
_cell.length_a   1.000
_cell.length_b   1.000
_cell.length_c   1.000
_cell.angle_alpha   90.00
_cell.angle_beta   90.00
_cell.angle_gamma   90.00
#
_symmetry.space_group_name_H-M   'P 1'
#
loop_
_entity.id
_entity.type
_entity.pdbx_description
1 polymer ?
#
loop_
_entity_poly.entity_id
_entity_poly.type
_entity_poly.pdbx_seq_one_letter_code
_entity_poly.pdbx_strand_id
1 'polypeptide(L)'
;MCHESSGTALSPTIGIGKGTVSLEDLEKAELIFVVGQNPGTNHPRMLGTLAECRRNGGKVVAVNPLPEAGLLRFKDPQTPKGLLADGERTSDEFLQIRVGGDQALFQALGHLLLKKEAEAPGTIVDREFIESSTDGFADYADARKDLNWAEIELATGLERTEIEHIAELLAASKATIFCWALGITQQPHSVDTIKEIVNLLLLQGNFGKPGAGACPVRGHSNVQGDRTFGIWEKPRKTSCSDSTQNSASAHRANTATTQPRRCMPWPVARSTCSSPSAGTSRWR
;
A
#
# COMPACT_ATOMS: atom_id res chain seq x y z
N MET A 1 3.68 0.87 17.65
CA MET A 1 5.06 0.94 17.10
C MET A 1 5.20 0.46 15.64
N CYS A 2 5.15 -0.84 15.28
CA CYS A 2 5.52 -1.27 13.90
C CYS A 2 4.56 -0.86 12.77
N HIS A 3 3.25 -0.85 13.02
CA HIS A 3 2.26 -0.65 11.95
C HIS A 3 1.04 0.17 12.39
N GLU A 4 1.25 0.99 13.41
CA GLU A 4 0.23 1.91 13.89
C GLU A 4 -0.22 2.87 12.79
N SER A 5 0.74 3.42 12.02
CA SER A 5 0.47 4.29 10.88
C SER A 5 -0.41 3.63 9.81
N SER A 6 -0.24 2.33 9.55
CA SER A 6 -1.14 1.60 8.64
C SER A 6 -2.57 1.50 9.19
N GLY A 7 -2.74 1.27 10.49
CA GLY A 7 -4.07 1.26 11.11
C GLY A 7 -4.72 2.64 11.06
N THR A 8 -3.96 3.67 11.42
CA THR A 8 -4.38 5.09 11.41
C THR A 8 -4.75 5.58 10.01
N ALA A 9 -4.06 5.11 8.97
CA ALA A 9 -4.38 5.45 7.58
C ALA A 9 -5.57 4.64 7.04
N LEU A 10 -5.58 3.30 7.23
CA LEU A 10 -6.56 2.43 6.58
C LEU A 10 -7.94 2.43 7.27
N SER A 11 -8.01 2.49 8.60
CA SER A 11 -9.29 2.43 9.31
C SER A 11 -10.28 3.54 8.95
N PRO A 12 -9.89 4.82 8.83
CA PRO A 12 -10.82 5.86 8.39
C PRO A 12 -11.16 5.76 6.89
N THR A 13 -10.25 5.23 6.06
CA THR A 13 -10.39 5.20 4.59
C THR A 13 -11.18 3.98 4.11
N ILE A 14 -10.85 2.77 4.55
CA ILE A 14 -11.46 1.52 4.07
C ILE A 14 -12.18 0.74 5.19
N GLY A 15 -12.30 1.32 6.39
CA GLY A 15 -13.00 0.71 7.53
C GLY A 15 -12.23 -0.40 8.27
N ILE A 16 -11.09 -0.84 7.74
CA ILE A 16 -10.26 -1.92 8.31
C ILE A 16 -8.78 -1.52 8.39
N GLY A 17 -8.10 -1.86 9.49
CA GLY A 17 -6.67 -1.57 9.70
C GLY A 17 -5.71 -2.71 9.31
N LYS A 18 -6.22 -3.70 8.58
CA LYS A 18 -5.53 -4.95 8.21
C LYS A 18 -5.40 -5.04 6.69
N GLY A 19 -4.62 -6.01 6.21
CA GLY A 19 -4.52 -6.25 4.76
C GLY A 19 -5.82 -6.79 4.19
N THR A 20 -6.05 -6.49 2.92
CA THR A 20 -7.26 -6.87 2.18
C THR A 20 -7.01 -8.02 1.20
N VAL A 21 -5.79 -8.56 1.19
CA VAL A 21 -5.33 -9.56 0.23
C VAL A 21 -4.83 -10.82 0.95
N SER A 22 -5.01 -11.96 0.30
CA SER A 22 -4.42 -13.24 0.68
C SER A 22 -3.10 -13.51 -0.07
N LEU A 23 -2.40 -14.59 0.24
CA LEU A 23 -1.25 -15.03 -0.55
C LEU A 23 -1.66 -15.44 -1.96
N GLU A 24 -2.82 -16.08 -2.12
CA GLU A 24 -3.36 -16.48 -3.43
C GLU A 24 -3.69 -15.27 -4.32
N ASP A 25 -4.02 -14.12 -3.73
CA ASP A 25 -4.24 -12.89 -4.48
C ASP A 25 -2.94 -12.36 -5.08
N LEU A 26 -1.82 -12.48 -4.38
CA LEU A 26 -0.52 -12.06 -4.93
C LEU A 26 -0.18 -12.84 -6.21
N GLU A 27 -0.53 -14.13 -6.31
CA GLU A 27 -0.28 -14.93 -7.51
C GLU A 27 -1.14 -14.52 -8.72
N LYS A 28 -2.29 -13.89 -8.46
CA LYS A 28 -3.28 -13.44 -9.46
C LYS A 28 -3.12 -11.97 -9.84
N ALA A 29 -2.27 -11.23 -9.15
CA ALA A 29 -2.07 -9.80 -9.42
C ALA A 29 -1.40 -9.58 -10.78
N GLU A 30 -1.83 -8.54 -11.49
CA GLU A 30 -1.16 -8.09 -12.71
C GLU A 30 0.00 -7.16 -12.41
N LEU A 31 -0.07 -6.43 -11.30
CA LEU A 31 0.97 -5.52 -10.84
C LEU A 31 1.09 -5.55 -9.32
N ILE A 32 2.29 -5.79 -8.82
CA ILE A 32 2.61 -5.75 -7.39
C ILE A 32 3.66 -4.69 -7.14
N PHE A 33 3.36 -3.75 -6.25
CA PHE A 33 4.36 -2.86 -5.67
C PHE A 33 4.89 -3.45 -4.37
N VAL A 34 6.21 -3.49 -4.20
CA VAL A 34 6.89 -3.83 -2.94
C VAL A 34 7.60 -2.59 -2.44
N VAL A 35 7.01 -1.90 -1.46
CA VAL A 35 7.41 -0.56 -1.05
C VAL A 35 7.99 -0.58 0.37
N GLY A 36 9.22 -0.11 0.53
CA GLY A 36 9.88 -0.01 1.84
C GLY A 36 9.93 -1.35 2.59
N GLN A 37 10.15 -2.43 1.86
CA GLN A 37 10.23 -3.80 2.37
C GLN A 37 11.35 -4.54 1.65
N ASN A 38 12.03 -5.44 2.36
CA ASN A 38 12.91 -6.45 1.78
C ASN A 38 12.33 -7.85 2.03
N PRO A 39 11.60 -8.45 1.07
CA PRO A 39 11.02 -9.76 1.28
C PRO A 39 12.07 -10.86 1.46
N GLY A 40 13.29 -10.71 0.93
CA GLY A 40 14.32 -11.76 1.05
C GLY A 40 14.86 -11.97 2.45
N THR A 41 14.89 -10.92 3.27
CA THR A 41 15.32 -11.00 4.67
C THR A 41 14.13 -11.05 5.62
N ASN A 42 13.04 -10.35 5.30
CA ASN A 42 11.95 -10.12 6.25
C ASN A 42 10.73 -11.03 6.02
N HIS A 43 10.51 -11.49 4.78
CA HIS A 43 9.32 -12.27 4.39
C HIS A 43 9.64 -13.32 3.32
N PRO A 44 10.56 -14.28 3.57
CA PRO A 44 11.07 -15.18 2.54
C PRO A 44 9.98 -16.02 1.86
N ARG A 45 8.87 -16.31 2.54
CA ARG A 45 7.69 -16.99 1.94
C ARG A 45 7.02 -16.18 0.83
N MET A 46 7.11 -14.84 0.88
CA MET A 46 6.55 -13.97 -0.15
C MET A 46 7.33 -14.05 -1.46
N LEU A 47 8.61 -14.44 -1.43
CA LEU A 47 9.44 -14.52 -2.64
C LEU A 47 8.93 -15.58 -3.63
N GLY A 48 8.49 -16.75 -3.13
CA GLY A 48 7.88 -17.77 -3.98
C GLY A 48 6.61 -17.27 -4.67
N THR A 49 5.79 -16.52 -3.94
CA THR A 49 4.55 -15.94 -4.45
C THR A 49 4.80 -14.82 -5.48
N LEU A 50 5.82 -13.98 -5.28
CA LEU A 50 6.23 -12.97 -6.26
C LEU A 50 6.76 -13.63 -7.55
N ALA A 51 7.54 -14.71 -7.42
CA ALA A 51 8.00 -15.48 -8.56
C ALA A 51 6.84 -16.16 -9.32
N GLU A 52 5.83 -16.69 -8.60
CA GLU A 52 4.62 -17.24 -9.22
C GLU A 52 3.83 -16.17 -9.97
N CYS A 53 3.58 -15.00 -9.37
CA CYS A 53 2.94 -13.86 -10.04
C CYS A 53 3.65 -13.50 -11.35
N ARG A 54 4.99 -13.44 -11.33
CA ARG A 54 5.82 -13.21 -12.52
C ARG A 54 5.64 -14.29 -13.58
N ARG A 55 5.61 -15.57 -13.19
CA ARG A 55 5.37 -16.70 -14.09
C ARG A 55 3.97 -16.67 -14.71
N ASN A 56 3.00 -16.11 -14.00
CA ASN A 56 1.64 -15.87 -14.49
C ASN A 56 1.52 -14.62 -15.39
N GLY A 57 2.62 -13.91 -15.64
CA GLY A 57 2.66 -12.73 -16.50
C GLY A 57 2.44 -11.40 -15.78
N GLY A 58 2.24 -11.41 -14.46
CA GLY A 58 2.21 -10.21 -13.64
C GLY A 58 3.59 -9.53 -13.55
N LYS A 59 3.59 -8.27 -13.13
CA LYS A 59 4.80 -7.45 -12.96
C LYS A 59 5.01 -7.08 -11.50
N VAL A 60 6.28 -6.96 -11.10
CA VAL A 60 6.65 -6.56 -9.73
C VAL A 60 7.55 -5.33 -9.77
N VAL A 61 7.12 -4.26 -9.09
CA VAL A 61 7.86 -3.00 -8.95
C VAL A 61 8.36 -2.89 -7.51
N ALA A 62 9.67 -2.88 -7.32
CA ALA A 62 10.30 -2.68 -6.02
C ALA A 62 10.64 -1.19 -5.83
N VAL A 63 10.23 -0.61 -4.70
CA VAL A 63 10.52 0.79 -4.34
C VAL A 63 11.27 0.80 -3.01
N ASN A 64 12.57 1.08 -3.06
CA ASN A 64 13.43 1.05 -1.87
C ASN A 64 14.70 1.89 -2.09
N PRO A 65 15.23 2.60 -1.08
CA PRO A 65 16.48 3.37 -1.23
C PRO A 65 17.73 2.52 -1.49
N LEU A 66 17.72 1.26 -1.04
CA LEU A 66 18.85 0.35 -1.17
C LEU A 66 18.53 -0.78 -2.15
N PRO A 67 19.36 -1.00 -3.19
CA PRO A 67 19.23 -2.15 -4.07
C PRO A 67 19.75 -3.40 -3.36
N GLU A 68 18.84 -4.19 -2.79
CA GLU A 68 19.18 -5.42 -2.07
C GLU A 68 18.96 -6.66 -2.93
N ALA A 69 19.82 -7.67 -2.78
CA ALA A 69 19.80 -8.87 -3.61
C ALA A 69 18.41 -9.54 -3.65
N GLY A 70 17.73 -9.69 -2.51
CA GLY A 70 16.40 -10.32 -2.42
C GLY A 70 15.27 -9.56 -3.13
N LEU A 71 15.47 -8.27 -3.42
CA LEU A 71 14.52 -7.47 -4.22
C LEU A 71 14.74 -7.64 -5.71
N LEU A 72 15.95 -8.02 -6.14
CA LEU A 72 16.33 -8.15 -7.54
C LEU A 72 16.30 -9.60 -8.01
N ARG A 73 16.76 -10.54 -7.16
CA ARG A 73 16.95 -11.96 -7.49
C ARG A 73 16.78 -12.86 -6.25
N PHE A 74 16.10 -13.99 -6.43
CA PHE A 74 15.93 -15.03 -5.42
C PHE A 74 16.40 -16.38 -5.94
N LYS A 75 17.17 -17.10 -5.14
CA LYS A 75 17.43 -18.52 -5.37
C LYS A 75 16.51 -19.31 -4.48
N ASP A 76 15.57 -20.06 -5.08
CA ASP A 76 14.71 -20.96 -4.34
C ASP A 76 15.48 -22.24 -3.94
N PRO A 77 15.84 -22.43 -2.66
CA PRO A 77 16.56 -23.63 -2.24
C PRO A 77 15.69 -24.90 -2.26
N GLN A 78 14.36 -24.77 -2.41
CA GLN A 78 13.42 -25.88 -2.38
C GLN A 78 13.24 -26.55 -3.74
N THR A 79 13.78 -25.99 -4.83
CA THR A 79 13.72 -26.59 -6.16
C THR A 79 15.11 -27.00 -6.69
N PRO A 80 15.23 -28.17 -7.35
CA PRO A 80 16.51 -28.63 -7.92
C PRO A 80 17.14 -27.64 -8.92
N LYS A 81 16.31 -26.84 -9.61
CA LYS A 81 16.76 -25.76 -10.51
C LYS A 81 17.29 -24.53 -9.76
N GLY A 82 16.73 -24.18 -8.61
CA GLY A 82 17.16 -23.01 -7.82
C GLY A 82 18.55 -23.17 -7.17
N LEU A 83 19.06 -24.40 -7.04
CA LEU A 83 20.42 -24.70 -6.58
C LEU A 83 21.50 -24.50 -7.66
N LEU A 84 21.14 -24.56 -8.95
CA LEU A 84 22.08 -24.54 -10.09
C LEU A 84 21.96 -23.28 -10.97
N ALA A 85 20.89 -22.49 -10.84
CA ALA A 85 20.63 -21.31 -11.67
C ALA A 85 21.06 -19.98 -11.02
N ASP A 86 21.23 -18.94 -11.86
CA ASP A 86 21.55 -17.55 -11.48
C ASP A 86 20.39 -16.79 -10.81
N GLY A 87 19.59 -17.46 -9.97
CA GLY A 87 18.44 -16.89 -9.25
C GLY A 87 17.30 -16.41 -10.18
N GLU A 88 16.06 -16.63 -9.76
CA GLU A 88 14.87 -16.08 -10.41
C GLU A 88 14.73 -14.59 -10.07
N ARG A 89 14.42 -13.74 -11.06
CA ARG A 89 14.20 -12.31 -10.79
C ARG A 89 12.91 -12.13 -9.99
N THR A 90 12.99 -11.37 -8.90
CA THR A 90 11.85 -11.10 -8.00
C THR A 90 11.19 -9.75 -8.26
N SER A 91 11.83 -8.87 -9.02
CA SER A 91 11.26 -7.61 -9.52
C SER A 91 11.54 -7.43 -11.02
N ASP A 92 10.63 -6.74 -11.71
CA ASP A 92 10.81 -6.23 -13.07
C ASP A 92 11.52 -4.89 -13.04
N GLU A 93 11.02 -4.01 -12.17
CA GLU A 93 11.43 -2.62 -12.06
C GLU A 93 11.92 -2.35 -10.63
N PHE A 94 12.96 -1.55 -10.51
CA PHE A 94 13.49 -1.11 -9.23
C PHE A 94 13.62 0.41 -9.22
N LEU A 95 12.84 1.07 -8.36
CA LEU A 95 12.92 2.51 -8.13
C LEU A 95 13.78 2.78 -6.90
N GLN A 96 14.95 3.35 -7.13
CA GLN A 96 15.87 3.74 -6.06
C GLN A 96 15.44 5.08 -5.43
N ILE A 97 14.39 5.05 -4.61
CA ILE A 97 13.82 6.25 -4.02
C ILE A 97 14.70 6.83 -2.91
N ARG A 98 14.75 8.15 -2.77
CA ARG A 98 15.31 8.82 -1.58
C ARG A 98 14.45 8.53 -0.35
N VAL A 99 15.10 8.42 0.81
CA VAL A 99 14.41 8.24 2.09
C VAL A 99 13.44 9.40 2.31
N GLY A 100 12.16 9.10 2.51
CA GLY A 100 11.11 10.12 2.67
C GLY A 100 10.47 10.60 1.37
N GLY A 101 10.95 10.17 0.20
CA GLY A 101 10.42 10.55 -1.11
C GLY A 101 9.11 9.84 -1.49
N ASP A 102 8.68 8.83 -0.73
CA ASP A 102 7.55 7.94 -1.07
C ASP A 102 6.25 8.70 -1.31
N GLN A 103 5.94 9.71 -0.46
CA GLN A 103 4.73 10.51 -0.62
C GLN A 103 4.71 11.24 -1.96
N ALA A 104 5.83 11.85 -2.35
CA ALA A 104 5.96 12.56 -3.62
C ALA A 104 5.80 11.62 -4.82
N LEU A 105 6.36 10.40 -4.74
CA LEU A 105 6.19 9.38 -5.77
C LEU A 105 4.71 9.03 -5.97
N PHE A 106 3.97 8.70 -4.90
CA PHE A 106 2.57 8.30 -5.05
C PHE A 106 1.65 9.46 -5.46
N GLN A 107 1.96 10.70 -5.08
CA GLN A 107 1.29 11.90 -5.60
C GLN A 107 1.53 12.08 -7.10
N ALA A 108 2.77 11.86 -7.56
CA ALA A 108 3.12 11.90 -8.98
C ALA A 108 2.39 10.83 -9.80
N LEU A 109 2.32 9.60 -9.30
CA LEU A 109 1.54 8.53 -9.92
C LEU A 109 0.04 8.90 -9.99
N GLY A 110 -0.51 9.46 -8.91
CA GLY A 110 -1.91 9.90 -8.87
C GLY A 110 -2.24 10.97 -9.91
N HIS A 111 -1.37 11.99 -10.02
CA HIS A 111 -1.47 13.01 -11.05
C HIS A 111 -1.41 12.43 -12.47
N LEU A 112 -0.45 11.54 -12.74
CA LEU A 112 -0.28 10.94 -14.07
C LEU A 112 -1.47 10.07 -14.46
N LEU A 113 -2.04 9.30 -13.54
CA LEU A 113 -3.25 8.52 -13.79
C LEU A 113 -4.45 9.41 -14.12
N LEU A 114 -4.65 10.49 -13.35
CA LEU A 114 -5.74 11.45 -13.61
C LEU A 114 -5.55 12.19 -14.95
N LYS A 115 -4.30 12.54 -15.29
CA LYS A 115 -3.98 13.15 -16.59
C LYS A 115 -4.31 12.19 -17.73
N LYS A 116 -3.88 10.94 -17.66
CA LYS A 116 -4.18 9.92 -18.68
C LYS A 116 -5.68 9.62 -18.77
N GLU A 117 -6.41 9.64 -17.66
CA GLU A 117 -7.88 9.54 -17.66
C GLU A 117 -8.52 10.75 -18.37
N ALA A 118 -8.00 11.96 -18.20
CA ALA A 118 -8.50 13.13 -18.92
C ALA A 118 -8.25 13.04 -20.43
N GLU A 119 -7.14 12.42 -20.84
CA GLU A 119 -6.80 12.16 -22.25
C GLU A 119 -7.66 11.04 -22.86
N ALA A 120 -7.97 9.99 -22.08
CA ALA A 120 -8.79 8.86 -22.49
C ALA A 120 -9.79 8.46 -21.39
N PRO A 121 -10.96 9.14 -21.31
CA PRO A 121 -11.95 8.91 -20.25
C PRO A 121 -12.46 7.46 -20.18
N GLY A 122 -12.61 6.94 -18.96
CA GLY A 122 -13.13 5.60 -18.68
C GLY A 122 -12.12 4.47 -18.87
N THR A 123 -10.83 4.77 -19.05
CA THR A 123 -9.79 3.75 -19.25
C THR A 123 -9.05 3.39 -17.96
N ILE A 124 -8.89 4.35 -17.05
CA ILE A 124 -8.09 4.19 -15.83
C ILE A 124 -8.98 4.27 -14.60
N VAL A 125 -9.85 5.27 -14.55
CA VAL A 125 -10.67 5.55 -13.37
C VAL A 125 -11.93 4.69 -13.37
N ASP A 126 -12.13 3.91 -12.32
CA ASP A 126 -13.35 3.14 -12.11
C ASP A 126 -14.45 4.05 -11.57
N ARG A 127 -15.16 4.73 -12.48
CA ARG A 127 -16.20 5.71 -12.16
C ARG A 127 -17.37 5.07 -11.39
N GLU A 128 -17.78 3.87 -11.78
CA GLU A 128 -18.87 3.15 -11.12
C GLU A 128 -18.51 2.82 -9.66
N PHE A 129 -17.29 2.33 -9.42
CA PHE A 129 -16.79 2.10 -8.08
C PHE A 129 -16.71 3.39 -7.27
N ILE A 130 -16.18 4.47 -7.86
CA ILE A 130 -16.02 5.75 -7.17
C ILE A 130 -17.36 6.33 -6.74
N GLU A 131 -18.34 6.37 -7.64
CA GLU A 131 -19.67 6.92 -7.38
C GLU A 131 -20.47 6.09 -6.37
N SER A 132 -20.32 4.77 -6.40
CA SER A 132 -21.07 3.86 -5.53
C SER A 132 -20.45 3.64 -4.15
N SER A 133 -19.12 3.76 -4.04
CA SER A 133 -18.37 3.20 -2.91
C SER A 133 -17.39 4.17 -2.28
N THR A 134 -17.21 5.39 -2.81
CA THR A 134 -16.25 6.37 -2.28
C THR A 134 -16.86 7.75 -2.03
N ASP A 135 -16.16 8.61 -1.29
CA ASP A 135 -16.53 10.01 -1.05
C ASP A 135 -15.29 10.93 -1.12
N GLY A 136 -15.42 12.16 -1.60
CA GLY A 136 -14.29 13.12 -1.68
C GLY A 136 -13.34 12.98 -2.88
N PHE A 137 -13.72 12.21 -3.93
CA PHE A 137 -12.90 12.05 -5.13
C PHE A 137 -12.58 13.39 -5.82
N ALA A 138 -13.53 14.32 -5.88
CA ALA A 138 -13.35 15.63 -6.51
C ALA A 138 -12.23 16.44 -5.85
N ASP A 139 -12.16 16.44 -4.52
CA ASP A 139 -11.13 17.14 -3.76
C ASP A 139 -9.73 16.54 -4.01
N TYR A 140 -9.65 15.20 -4.09
CA TYR A 140 -8.41 14.53 -4.45
C TYR A 140 -7.97 14.86 -5.88
N ALA A 141 -8.90 14.81 -6.85
CA ALA A 141 -8.61 15.10 -8.24
C ALA A 141 -8.12 16.54 -8.43
N ASP A 142 -8.73 17.50 -7.74
CA ASP A 142 -8.29 18.89 -7.73
C ASP A 142 -6.89 19.03 -7.10
N ALA A 143 -6.65 18.40 -5.95
CA ALA A 143 -5.35 18.44 -5.28
C ALA A 143 -4.21 17.83 -6.09
N ARG A 144 -4.49 16.90 -7.01
CA ARG A 144 -3.50 16.23 -7.88
C ARG A 144 -3.51 16.75 -9.31
N LYS A 145 -4.26 17.82 -9.58
CA LYS A 145 -4.35 18.41 -10.92
C LYS A 145 -3.02 18.97 -11.40
N ASP A 146 -2.31 19.66 -10.52
CA ASP A 146 -1.04 20.32 -10.83
C ASP A 146 0.08 19.75 -9.94
N LEU A 147 1.28 19.58 -10.52
CA LEU A 147 2.47 19.13 -9.79
C LEU A 147 3.70 19.95 -10.20
N ASN A 148 4.54 20.26 -9.20
CA ASN A 148 5.86 20.81 -9.43
C ASN A 148 6.87 19.68 -9.64
N TRP A 149 7.19 19.37 -10.90
CA TRP A 149 8.12 18.30 -11.25
C TRP A 149 9.51 18.47 -10.64
N ALA A 150 10.03 19.69 -10.51
CA ALA A 150 11.32 19.93 -9.89
C ALA A 150 11.34 19.53 -8.41
N GLU A 151 10.23 19.73 -7.70
CA GLU A 151 10.07 19.26 -6.32
C GLU A 151 9.91 17.74 -6.24
N ILE A 152 9.20 17.13 -7.19
CA ILE A 152 9.04 15.67 -7.24
C ILE A 152 10.40 15.00 -7.46
N GLU A 153 11.16 15.39 -8.48
CA GLU A 153 12.48 14.81 -8.77
C GLU A 153 13.47 15.07 -7.63
N LEU A 154 13.38 16.22 -6.96
CA LEU A 154 14.18 16.51 -5.78
C LEU A 154 13.78 15.64 -4.57
N ALA A 155 12.49 15.42 -4.34
CA ALA A 155 12.01 14.63 -3.20
C ALA A 155 12.25 13.12 -3.41
N THR A 156 11.95 12.60 -4.60
CA THR A 156 12.06 11.17 -4.92
C THR A 156 13.50 10.77 -5.27
N GLY A 157 14.26 11.67 -5.90
CA GLY A 157 15.55 11.35 -6.52
C GLY A 157 15.46 10.48 -7.76
N LEU A 158 14.26 10.31 -8.32
CA LEU A 158 13.99 9.59 -9.57
C LEU A 158 13.86 10.58 -10.72
N GLU A 159 14.20 10.14 -11.93
CA GLU A 159 13.92 10.90 -13.14
C GLU A 159 12.43 10.85 -13.46
N ARG A 160 11.89 11.93 -14.04
CA ARG A 160 10.49 11.96 -14.49
C ARG A 160 10.14 10.80 -15.43
N THR A 161 11.05 10.40 -16.31
CA THR A 161 10.88 9.29 -17.25
C THR A 161 10.63 7.96 -16.54
N GLU A 162 11.33 7.70 -15.43
CA GLU A 162 11.12 6.51 -14.60
C GLU A 162 9.72 6.53 -13.97
N ILE A 163 9.29 7.68 -13.44
CA ILE A 163 7.96 7.83 -12.84
C ILE A 163 6.86 7.66 -13.89
N GLU A 164 7.04 8.24 -15.08
CA GLU A 164 6.10 8.10 -16.20
C GLU A 164 5.97 6.64 -16.66
N HIS A 165 7.08 5.91 -16.77
CA HIS A 165 7.08 4.46 -17.09
C HIS A 165 6.30 3.65 -16.05
N ILE A 166 6.52 3.90 -14.76
CA ILE A 166 5.77 3.21 -13.69
C ILE A 166 4.27 3.58 -13.73
N ALA A 167 3.94 4.83 -14.04
CA ALA A 167 2.55 5.23 -14.21
C ALA A 167 1.87 4.53 -15.40
N GLU A 168 2.61 4.21 -16.46
CA GLU A 168 2.09 3.42 -17.59
C GLU A 168 1.79 1.97 -17.19
N LEU A 169 2.69 1.33 -16.45
CA LEU A 169 2.45 -0.01 -15.90
C LEU A 169 1.22 -0.01 -14.98
N LEU A 170 1.11 1.00 -14.12
CA LEU A 170 -0.02 1.15 -13.20
C LEU A 170 -1.33 1.39 -13.95
N ALA A 171 -1.34 2.28 -14.95
CA ALA A 171 -2.52 2.57 -15.77
C ALA A 171 -3.02 1.34 -16.55
N ALA A 172 -2.10 0.50 -17.03
CA ALA A 172 -2.43 -0.71 -17.76
C ALA A 172 -3.01 -1.83 -16.86
N SER A 173 -2.64 -1.85 -15.58
CA SER A 173 -3.05 -2.89 -14.64
C SER A 173 -4.52 -2.75 -14.24
N LYS A 174 -5.27 -3.86 -14.29
CA LYS A 174 -6.64 -3.99 -13.78
C LYS A 174 -6.70 -4.66 -12.42
N ALA A 175 -5.60 -5.24 -11.94
CA ALA A 175 -5.50 -5.88 -10.63
C ALA A 175 -4.13 -5.55 -10.01
N THR A 176 -4.11 -4.52 -9.16
CA THR A 176 -2.89 -4.01 -8.52
C THR A 176 -2.89 -4.26 -7.02
N ILE A 177 -1.77 -4.75 -6.49
CA ILE A 177 -1.52 -4.88 -5.05
C ILE A 177 -0.37 -3.98 -4.62
N PHE A 178 -0.57 -3.19 -3.57
CA PHE A 178 0.53 -2.51 -2.88
C PHE A 178 0.91 -3.27 -1.63
N CYS A 179 2.11 -3.82 -1.62
CA CYS A 179 2.74 -4.44 -0.46
C CYS A 179 3.69 -3.44 0.22
N TRP A 180 3.58 -3.32 1.53
CA TRP A 180 4.48 -2.46 2.29
C TRP A 180 4.76 -2.98 3.70
N ALA A 181 5.90 -2.57 4.25
CA ALA A 181 6.30 -2.95 5.60
C ALA A 181 6.80 -1.73 6.42
N LEU A 182 7.90 -1.91 7.16
CA LEU A 182 8.43 -0.94 8.11
C LEU A 182 9.03 0.30 7.44
N GLY A 183 9.60 0.17 6.24
CA GLY A 183 10.30 1.26 5.55
C GLY A 183 9.42 2.47 5.26
N ILE A 184 8.10 2.28 5.10
CA ILE A 184 7.16 3.39 4.94
C ILE A 184 6.43 3.77 6.24
N THR A 185 6.26 2.84 7.19
CA THR A 185 5.37 3.05 8.33
C THR A 185 6.02 3.82 9.49
N GLN A 186 7.34 3.96 9.49
CA GLN A 186 8.09 4.64 10.55
C GLN A 186 8.54 6.06 10.18
N GLN A 187 8.23 6.51 8.96
CA GLN A 187 8.52 7.88 8.53
C GLN A 187 7.53 8.89 9.14
N PRO A 188 7.92 10.17 9.33
CA PRO A 188 7.03 11.21 9.85
C PRO A 188 5.73 11.37 9.06
N HIS A 189 5.80 11.26 7.73
CA HIS A 189 4.67 11.41 6.82
C HIS A 189 3.97 10.08 6.46
N SER A 190 4.27 9.00 7.19
CA SER A 190 3.82 7.64 6.88
C SER A 190 2.30 7.48 6.69
N VAL A 191 1.50 8.16 7.51
CA VAL A 191 0.03 8.10 7.40
C VAL A 191 -0.42 8.70 6.07
N ASP A 192 0.14 9.82 5.66
CA ASP A 192 -0.20 10.51 4.43
C ASP A 192 0.32 9.76 3.19
N THR A 193 1.52 9.18 3.25
CA THR A 193 2.02 8.28 2.21
C THR A 193 1.08 7.08 1.99
N ILE A 194 0.64 6.42 3.07
CA ILE A 194 -0.25 5.25 2.96
C ILE A 194 -1.62 5.66 2.42
N LYS A 195 -2.11 6.86 2.78
CA LYS A 195 -3.34 7.41 2.21
C LYS A 195 -3.22 7.63 0.69
N GLU A 196 -2.10 8.15 0.20
CA GLU A 196 -1.86 8.28 -1.25
C GLU A 196 -1.83 6.91 -1.95
N ILE A 197 -1.18 5.90 -1.37
CA ILE A 197 -1.21 4.52 -1.89
C ILE A 197 -2.65 4.00 -2.00
N VAL A 198 -3.46 4.23 -0.96
CA VAL A 198 -4.86 3.79 -0.95
C VAL A 198 -5.70 4.56 -1.97
N ASN A 199 -5.45 5.86 -2.16
CA ASN A 199 -6.11 6.67 -3.18
C ASN A 199 -5.86 6.10 -4.59
N LEU A 200 -4.65 5.64 -4.90
CA LEU A 200 -4.37 4.97 -6.18
C LEU A 200 -5.18 3.68 -6.35
N LEU A 201 -5.29 2.88 -5.29
CA LEU A 201 -6.13 1.67 -5.29
C LEU A 201 -7.62 2.01 -5.48
N LEU A 202 -8.12 3.07 -4.81
CA LEU A 202 -9.50 3.53 -4.97
C LEU A 202 -9.77 4.05 -6.38
N LEU A 203 -8.79 4.75 -6.99
CA LEU A 203 -8.90 5.33 -8.33
C LEU A 203 -9.26 4.28 -9.38
N GLN A 204 -8.64 3.11 -9.29
CA GLN A 204 -8.78 2.00 -10.25
C GLN A 204 -9.74 0.90 -9.75
N GLY A 205 -10.50 1.13 -8.69
CA GLY A 205 -11.42 0.14 -8.13
C GLY A 205 -10.71 -1.16 -7.69
N ASN A 206 -9.51 -1.05 -7.12
CA ASN A 206 -8.66 -2.18 -6.72
C ASN A 206 -9.01 -2.74 -5.33
N PHE A 207 -10.30 -2.77 -4.96
CA PHE A 207 -10.80 -3.36 -3.73
C PHE A 207 -11.96 -4.33 -4.00
N GLY A 208 -12.00 -5.45 -3.25
CA GLY A 208 -13.08 -6.42 -3.36
C GLY A 208 -13.03 -7.32 -4.60
N LYS A 209 -11.90 -7.36 -5.31
CA LYS A 209 -11.67 -8.24 -6.46
C LYS A 209 -10.36 -9.03 -6.31
N PRO A 210 -10.25 -10.23 -6.90
CA PRO A 210 -9.04 -11.05 -6.81
C PRO A 210 -7.81 -10.33 -7.36
N GLY A 211 -6.66 -10.53 -6.72
CA GLY A 211 -5.39 -9.96 -7.20
C GLY A 211 -5.25 -8.45 -7.04
N ALA A 212 -6.09 -7.82 -6.22
CA ALA A 212 -6.06 -6.37 -6.00
C ALA A 212 -6.21 -6.00 -4.51
N GLY A 213 -5.51 -4.95 -4.08
CA GLY A 213 -5.75 -4.33 -2.79
C GLY A 213 -4.50 -3.95 -1.98
N ALA A 214 -4.75 -3.67 -0.71
CA ALA A 214 -3.74 -3.22 0.24
C ALA A 214 -3.13 -4.41 1.00
N CYS A 215 -1.81 -4.54 0.93
CA CYS A 215 -1.03 -5.59 1.61
C CYS A 215 0.00 -5.00 2.59
N PRO A 216 -0.46 -4.48 3.75
CA PRO A 216 0.42 -4.21 4.87
C PRO A 216 1.05 -5.50 5.42
N VAL A 217 2.29 -5.79 5.03
CA VAL A 217 2.99 -7.02 5.42
C VAL A 217 3.51 -6.88 6.84
N ARG A 218 3.01 -7.74 7.74
CA ARG A 218 3.34 -7.73 9.18
C ARG A 218 4.41 -8.78 9.48
N GLY A 219 5.42 -8.45 10.29
CA GLY A 219 6.56 -9.35 10.58
C GLY A 219 6.31 -10.44 11.63
N HIS A 220 5.54 -10.16 12.69
CA HIS A 220 5.27 -11.14 13.75
C HIS A 220 4.02 -11.97 13.42
N SER A 221 4.13 -13.29 13.57
CA SER A 221 3.10 -14.27 13.21
C SER A 221 1.73 -14.02 13.86
N ASN A 222 1.69 -13.38 15.03
CA ASN A 222 0.43 -13.12 15.75
C ASN A 222 0.11 -11.65 16.02
N VAL A 223 0.83 -10.67 15.44
CA VAL A 223 0.52 -9.25 15.74
C VAL A 223 -0.91 -8.85 15.32
N GLN A 224 -1.49 -9.57 14.36
CA GLN A 224 -2.90 -9.39 13.98
C GLN A 224 -3.87 -10.05 14.97
N GLY A 225 -3.47 -11.18 15.58
CA GLY A 225 -4.21 -11.87 16.63
C GLY A 225 -4.18 -11.09 17.95
N ASP A 226 -3.01 -10.62 18.38
CA ASP A 226 -2.84 -9.83 19.61
C ASP A 226 -3.77 -8.61 19.65
N ARG A 227 -3.91 -7.89 18.53
CA ARG A 227 -4.85 -6.77 18.39
C ARG A 227 -6.32 -7.21 18.39
N THR A 228 -6.61 -8.41 17.89
CA THR A 228 -7.95 -9.00 17.93
C THR A 228 -8.34 -9.36 19.38
N PHE A 229 -7.36 -9.75 20.20
CA PHE A 229 -7.52 -9.98 21.65
C PHE A 229 -7.39 -8.71 22.50
N GLY A 230 -7.36 -7.52 21.89
CA GLY A 230 -7.40 -6.25 22.61
C GLY A 230 -6.07 -5.79 23.23
N ILE A 231 -4.95 -6.45 22.91
CA ILE A 231 -3.62 -5.99 23.33
C ILE A 231 -3.23 -4.76 22.47
N TRP A 232 -3.49 -3.58 23.03
CA TRP A 232 -3.26 -2.28 22.38
C TRP A 232 -2.98 -1.20 23.44
N GLU A 233 -2.10 -0.22 23.14
CA GLU A 233 -1.79 0.87 24.08
C GLU A 233 -2.96 1.85 24.35
N LYS A 234 -4.03 1.80 23.53
CA LYS A 234 -5.24 2.62 23.70
C LYS A 234 -6.52 1.76 23.62
N PRO A 235 -6.74 0.81 24.54
CA PRO A 235 -7.89 -0.10 24.46
C PRO A 235 -9.21 0.69 24.48
N ARG A 236 -10.19 0.25 23.68
CA ARG A 236 -11.54 0.85 23.70
C ARG A 236 -12.18 0.58 25.07
N LYS A 237 -12.85 1.58 25.65
CA LYS A 237 -13.48 1.48 26.98
C LYS A 237 -14.44 0.29 27.16
N THR A 238 -14.97 -0.28 26.09
CA THR A 238 -15.90 -1.42 26.12
C THR A 238 -15.22 -2.78 26.32
N SER A 239 -13.89 -2.91 26.25
CA SER A 239 -13.23 -4.23 26.30
C SER A 239 -13.13 -4.85 27.70
N CYS A 240 -13.52 -4.13 28.76
CA CYS A 240 -13.33 -4.59 30.15
C CYS A 240 -14.63 -4.74 30.96
N SER A 241 -15.77 -4.21 30.49
CA SER A 241 -17.03 -4.24 31.26
C SER A 241 -17.99 -5.40 30.94
N ASP A 242 -17.80 -6.12 29.83
CA ASP A 242 -18.80 -7.10 29.34
C ASP A 242 -18.49 -8.57 29.69
N SER A 243 -17.39 -8.84 30.43
CA SER A 243 -17.03 -10.21 30.81
C SER A 243 -17.99 -10.84 31.83
N THR A 244 -18.93 -10.08 32.41
CA THR A 244 -19.91 -10.59 33.39
C THR A 244 -21.34 -10.73 32.85
N GLN A 245 -21.64 -10.34 31.60
CA GLN A 245 -23.01 -10.45 31.05
C GLN A 245 -23.18 -11.48 29.93
N ASN A 246 -22.11 -12.08 29.41
CA ASN A 246 -22.19 -12.90 28.19
C ASN A 246 -22.46 -14.40 28.40
N SER A 247 -22.85 -14.84 29.60
CA SER A 247 -23.24 -16.24 29.84
C SER A 247 -24.72 -16.55 29.61
N ALA A 248 -25.58 -15.55 29.33
CA ALA A 248 -27.03 -15.75 29.25
C ALA A 248 -27.70 -15.44 27.90
N SER A 249 -26.98 -14.91 26.90
CA SER A 249 -27.58 -14.45 25.63
C SER A 249 -27.19 -15.25 24.39
N ALA A 250 -26.42 -16.34 24.52
CA ALA A 250 -26.01 -17.20 23.40
C ALA A 250 -27.15 -17.99 22.72
N HIS A 251 -28.41 -17.77 23.12
CA HIS A 251 -29.61 -18.35 22.49
C HIS A 251 -30.64 -17.26 22.20
N ARG A 252 -30.35 -16.35 21.25
CA ARG A 252 -31.31 -15.64 20.37
C ARG A 252 -30.61 -14.44 19.73
N ALA A 253 -30.15 -14.60 18.50
CA ALA A 253 -30.06 -13.52 17.52
C ALA A 253 -29.68 -14.12 16.16
N ASN A 254 -30.65 -14.76 15.52
CA ASN A 254 -30.59 -15.06 14.09
C ASN A 254 -31.71 -14.27 13.42
N THR A 255 -31.49 -12.96 13.23
CA THR A 255 -32.33 -12.08 12.40
C THR A 255 -31.47 -10.93 11.88
N ALA A 256 -31.51 -10.75 10.56
CA ALA A 256 -30.67 -9.87 9.77
C ALA A 256 -30.69 -8.38 10.18
N THR A 257 -29.57 -7.69 10.00
CA THR A 257 -29.56 -6.25 9.73
C THR A 257 -28.34 -5.91 8.89
N THR A 258 -28.60 -5.59 7.62
CA THR A 258 -27.63 -5.05 6.67
C THR A 258 -27.11 -3.73 7.22
N GLN A 259 -25.85 -3.67 7.66
CA GLN A 259 -25.19 -2.40 7.93
C GLN A 259 -25.13 -1.58 6.63
N PRO A 260 -25.43 -0.28 6.64
CA PRO A 260 -25.26 0.56 5.46
C PRO A 260 -23.77 0.53 5.05
N ARG A 261 -23.50 0.31 3.77
CA ARG A 261 -22.15 0.43 3.21
C ARG A 261 -21.66 1.85 3.50
N ARG A 262 -20.67 2.01 4.38
CA ARG A 262 -20.00 3.30 4.54
C ARG A 262 -19.11 3.51 3.33
N CYS A 263 -19.31 4.63 2.63
CA CYS A 263 -18.42 5.07 1.56
C CYS A 263 -16.99 5.23 2.09
N MET A 264 -16.01 4.85 1.28
CA MET A 264 -14.59 5.01 1.56
C MET A 264 -14.17 6.45 1.26
N PRO A 265 -13.84 7.29 2.27
CA PRO A 265 -13.44 8.67 2.02
C PRO A 265 -12.07 8.74 1.33
N TRP A 266 -11.87 9.71 0.45
CA TRP A 266 -10.58 10.04 -0.17
C TRP A 266 -9.80 11.02 0.72
N PRO A 267 -8.78 10.57 1.45
CA PRO A 267 -7.92 11.46 2.21
C PRO A 267 -7.04 12.33 1.29
N VAL A 268 -7.08 13.65 1.47
CA VAL A 268 -6.16 14.59 0.79
C VAL A 268 -5.08 15.05 1.76
N ALA A 269 -3.82 14.70 1.48
CA ALA A 269 -2.67 15.27 2.17
C ALA A 269 -2.25 16.58 1.49
N ARG A 270 -2.21 17.70 2.23
CA ARG A 270 -1.64 18.97 1.75
C ARG A 270 -0.12 18.92 1.91
N SER A 271 0.63 19.32 0.89
CA SER A 271 2.08 19.46 0.96
C SER A 271 2.44 20.65 1.87
N THR A 272 2.64 20.41 3.16
CA THR A 272 3.34 21.38 4.00
C THR A 272 4.80 21.00 4.04
N CYS A 273 5.53 21.34 2.97
CA CYS A 273 6.99 21.33 3.01
C CYS A 273 7.43 22.53 3.84
N SER A 274 7.56 22.35 5.16
CA SER A 274 8.17 23.38 6.03
C SER A 274 9.68 23.19 5.94
N SER A 275 10.38 24.17 5.37
CA SER A 275 11.84 24.20 5.36
C SER A 275 12.38 24.07 6.79
N PRO A 276 13.39 23.22 7.07
CA PRO A 276 14.04 23.24 8.36
C PRO A 276 14.82 24.56 8.47
N SER A 277 14.39 25.42 9.39
CA SER A 277 15.17 26.59 9.81
C SER A 277 16.55 26.11 10.28
N ALA A 278 17.60 26.68 9.70
CA ALA A 278 18.98 26.42 10.05
C ALA A 278 19.24 26.75 11.54
N GLY A 279 19.14 25.73 12.40
CA GLY A 279 19.54 25.79 13.80
C GLY A 279 20.92 25.16 13.94
N THR A 280 21.96 26.00 14.01
CA THR A 280 23.30 25.57 14.42
C THR A 280 23.29 25.07 15.86
N SER A 281 23.34 23.75 16.08
CA SER A 281 23.71 23.17 17.37
C SER A 281 25.08 22.51 17.26
N ARG A 282 26.07 23.14 17.90
CA ARG A 282 27.41 22.62 18.15
C ARG A 282 27.34 21.27 18.85
N TRP A 283 28.10 20.31 18.34
CA TRP A 283 28.52 19.11 19.05
C TRP A 283 29.54 19.48 20.15
N ARG A 284 29.26 19.07 21.38
CA ARG A 284 30.22 18.67 22.41
C ARG A 284 29.63 17.47 23.15
#